data_AF-A0A418FZU0-F1
#
_entry.id   AF-A0A418FZU0-F1
#
_cell.length_a   1.000
_cell.length_b   1.000
_cell.length_c   1.000
_cell.angle_alpha   90.00
_cell.angle_beta   90.00
_cell.angle_gamma   90.00
#
_symmetry.space_group_name_H-M   'P 1'
#
loop_
_entity.id
_entity.type
_entity.pdbx_description
1 polymer ?
#
loop_
_entity_poly.entity_id
_entity_poly.type
_entity_poly.pdbx_seq_one_letter_code
_entity_poly.pdbx_strand_id
1 'polypeptide(L)'
;MVNRLAGLFCAILLTIDVVANDWEIISYVGNGRHFLTPLLDVESVDDMEVDYSFPAMSSPNGVSKIGRFMIDVALAQLIDRTGASYVLSMGSFSINDPSSNLCGSLRQTYPVFGTAISKNNSIHLGKVKDGITYLRGNTLTHLIGSSVTSPVAAPGANDKQLQDLGYVPSRAFADMRITTPLPLPPPGQVTQFNLSMYRFFSTSYCSGCTPYTELGLDMCSVVYSYNDTASTITIASSDNIPGFQHVLGMMFQRTWGTMASLIVRFVCVVMVLGAFGASEKTVRWTEPGDVDSWFKRLIH
;
A
#
# COMPACT_ATOMS: atom_id res chain seq x y z
N MET A 1 -10.04 38.71 22.20
CA MET A 1 -9.46 37.46 22.76
C MET A 1 -9.85 36.23 21.92
N VAL A 2 -11.15 36.01 21.65
CA VAL A 2 -11.67 34.88 20.83
C VAL A 2 -11.05 34.81 19.42
N ASN A 3 -10.96 35.91 18.68
CA ASN A 3 -10.36 35.91 17.33
C ASN A 3 -8.86 35.58 17.33
N ARG A 4 -8.12 35.91 18.39
CA ARG A 4 -6.69 35.58 18.52
C ARG A 4 -6.49 34.08 18.82
N LEU A 5 -7.36 33.50 19.64
CA LEU A 5 -7.35 32.06 19.93
C LEU A 5 -7.73 31.23 18.70
N ALA A 6 -8.74 31.67 17.93
CA ALA A 6 -9.12 31.01 16.69
C ALA A 6 -7.99 31.07 15.64
N GLY A 7 -7.35 32.23 15.46
CA GLY A 7 -6.21 32.37 14.54
C GLY A 7 -5.02 31.50 14.93
N LEU A 8 -4.68 31.44 16.22
CA LEU A 8 -3.62 30.55 16.73
C LEU A 8 -3.96 29.08 16.51
N PHE A 9 -5.20 28.67 16.76
CA PHE A 9 -5.66 27.31 16.54
C PHE A 9 -5.58 26.93 15.05
N CYS A 10 -6.01 27.80 14.14
CA CYS A 10 -5.86 27.60 12.70
C CYS A 10 -4.40 27.49 12.27
N ALA A 11 -3.50 28.33 12.81
CA ALA A 11 -2.07 28.26 12.51
C ALA A 11 -1.43 26.94 13.01
N ILE A 12 -1.83 26.46 14.19
CA ILE A 12 -1.40 25.15 14.72
C ILE A 12 -1.88 24.02 13.82
N LEU A 13 -3.16 24.01 13.43
CA LEU A 13 -3.71 22.99 12.55
C LEU A 13 -3.05 22.99 11.17
N LEU A 14 -2.78 24.17 10.60
CA LEU A 14 -2.03 24.29 9.34
C LEU A 14 -0.61 23.75 9.47
N THR A 15 0.07 24.06 10.58
CA THR A 15 1.42 23.54 10.82
C THR A 15 1.41 22.02 10.94
N ILE A 16 0.44 21.46 11.67
CA ILE A 16 0.24 20.00 11.76
C ILE A 16 -0.05 19.41 10.37
N ASP A 17 -0.92 20.03 9.57
CA ASP A 17 -1.21 19.56 8.21
C ASP A 17 0.04 19.54 7.34
N VAL A 18 0.84 20.63 7.35
CA VAL A 18 2.05 20.71 6.54
C VAL A 18 3.07 19.66 6.94
N VAL A 19 3.29 19.42 8.24
CA VAL A 19 4.31 18.47 8.72
C VAL A 19 3.81 17.02 8.69
N ALA A 20 2.62 16.75 9.21
CA ALA A 20 2.09 15.40 9.35
C ALA A 20 1.64 14.82 8.00
N ASN A 21 1.23 15.65 7.04
CA ASN A 21 0.89 15.20 5.68
C ASN A 21 2.05 15.42 4.69
N ASP A 22 3.29 15.58 5.17
CA ASP A 22 4.47 15.58 4.32
C ASP A 22 4.94 14.15 4.04
N TRP A 23 4.77 13.71 2.80
CA TRP A 23 5.16 12.38 2.38
C TRP A 23 6.68 12.15 2.39
N GLU A 24 7.49 13.21 2.27
CA GLU A 24 8.95 13.11 2.46
C GLU A 24 9.28 12.73 3.90
N ILE A 25 8.69 13.44 4.86
CA ILE A 25 8.93 13.20 6.28
C ILE A 25 8.40 11.82 6.66
N ILE A 26 7.17 11.47 6.23
CA ILE A 26 6.58 10.16 6.52
C ILE A 26 7.41 9.05 5.88
N SER A 27 7.91 9.22 4.66
CA SER A 27 8.73 8.18 4.01
C SER A 27 10.12 8.05 4.63
N TYR A 28 10.68 9.14 5.17
CA TYR A 28 12.01 9.15 5.78
C TYR A 28 11.99 8.61 7.21
N VAL A 29 11.05 9.08 8.04
CA VAL A 29 10.92 8.66 9.45
C VAL A 29 10.12 7.37 9.57
N GLY A 30 9.17 7.15 8.65
CA GLY A 30 8.35 5.95 8.63
C GLY A 30 9.18 4.73 8.27
N ASN A 31 9.07 3.68 9.08
CA ASN A 31 9.71 2.39 8.82
C ASN A 31 9.02 1.64 7.65
N GLY A 32 8.58 2.31 6.58
CA GLY A 32 7.83 1.70 5.47
C GLY A 32 8.67 0.70 4.65
N ARG A 33 9.99 0.85 4.64
CA ARG A 33 10.88 0.00 3.83
C ARG A 33 10.92 -1.47 4.26
N HIS A 34 10.45 -1.82 5.46
CA HIS A 34 10.36 -3.21 5.90
C HIS A 34 9.40 -4.07 5.04
N PHE A 35 8.43 -3.45 4.35
CA PHE A 35 7.55 -4.16 3.42
C PHE A 35 8.29 -4.70 2.19
N LEU A 36 9.47 -4.14 1.89
CA LEU A 36 10.21 -4.41 0.65
C LEU A 36 11.18 -5.58 0.84
N THR A 37 11.44 -5.98 2.09
CA THR A 37 12.39 -7.02 2.47
C THR A 37 12.36 -8.29 1.62
N PRO A 38 11.20 -8.91 1.30
CA PRO A 38 11.18 -10.13 0.50
C PRO A 38 11.63 -9.95 -0.96
N LEU A 39 11.67 -8.73 -1.50
CA LEU A 39 12.01 -8.48 -2.90
C LEU A 39 13.33 -7.71 -3.07
N LEU A 40 14.16 -7.64 -2.03
CA LEU A 40 15.41 -6.87 -2.08
C LEU A 40 16.48 -7.47 -3.01
N ASP A 41 16.40 -8.77 -3.26
CA ASP A 41 17.30 -9.55 -4.12
C ASP A 41 16.68 -9.91 -5.48
N VAL A 42 15.43 -9.51 -5.72
CA VAL A 42 14.70 -9.77 -6.97
C VAL A 42 14.87 -8.56 -7.90
N GLU A 43 15.55 -8.75 -9.04
CA GLU A 43 15.79 -7.66 -10.01
C GLU A 43 14.75 -7.60 -11.12
N SER A 44 14.13 -8.73 -11.46
CA SER A 44 13.11 -8.82 -12.51
C SER A 44 11.99 -9.80 -12.15
N VAL A 45 10.89 -9.73 -12.90
CA VAL A 45 9.79 -10.71 -12.82
C VAL A 45 10.28 -12.13 -13.12
N ASP A 46 11.26 -12.30 -14.01
CA ASP A 46 11.77 -13.61 -14.37
C ASP A 46 12.65 -14.19 -13.24
N ASP A 47 13.44 -13.35 -12.55
CA ASP A 47 14.18 -13.76 -11.34
C ASP A 47 13.22 -14.18 -10.22
N MET A 48 12.09 -13.47 -10.09
CA MET A 48 11.09 -13.80 -9.10
C MET A 48 10.50 -15.21 -9.30
N GLU A 49 10.29 -15.65 -10.55
CA GLU A 49 9.83 -17.02 -10.84
C GLU A 49 10.91 -18.10 -10.62
N VAL A 50 12.17 -17.70 -10.48
CA VAL A 50 13.27 -18.59 -10.09
C VAL A 50 13.33 -18.72 -8.56
N ASP A 51 13.19 -17.61 -7.83
CA ASP A 51 13.35 -17.54 -6.38
C ASP A 51 12.09 -17.95 -5.59
N TYR A 52 10.91 -17.79 -6.21
CA TYR A 52 9.62 -18.08 -5.61
C TYR A 52 8.87 -19.17 -6.39
N SER A 53 8.24 -20.07 -5.65
CA SER A 53 7.33 -21.06 -6.21
C SER A 53 5.93 -20.48 -6.36
N PHE A 54 5.39 -20.55 -7.59
CA PHE A 54 4.04 -20.11 -7.91
C PHE A 54 3.15 -21.27 -8.38
N PRO A 55 1.86 -21.31 -8.00
CA PRO A 55 0.91 -22.23 -8.58
C PRO A 55 0.74 -21.98 -10.08
N ALA A 56 0.32 -23.01 -10.81
CA ALA A 56 0.00 -22.88 -12.24
C ALA A 56 -1.01 -21.74 -12.47
N MET A 57 -0.78 -20.92 -13.50
CA MET A 57 -1.62 -19.76 -13.85
C MET A 57 -1.72 -18.66 -12.78
N SER A 58 -0.93 -18.73 -11.70
CA SER A 58 -0.88 -17.71 -10.64
C SER A 58 0.54 -17.20 -10.42
N SER A 59 1.35 -17.23 -11.48
CA SER A 59 2.70 -16.70 -11.52
C SER A 59 2.73 -15.32 -12.22
N PRO A 60 3.77 -14.51 -12.00
CA PRO A 60 3.97 -13.23 -12.67
C PRO A 60 3.88 -13.27 -14.21
N ASN A 61 4.38 -14.35 -14.83
CA ASN A 61 4.27 -14.58 -16.27
C ASN A 61 2.94 -15.23 -16.68
N GLY A 62 2.18 -15.78 -15.72
CA GLY A 62 0.88 -16.41 -15.94
C GLY A 62 -0.31 -15.46 -15.91
N VAL A 63 -0.13 -14.21 -15.45
CA VAL A 63 -1.18 -13.18 -15.40
C VAL A 63 -1.29 -12.38 -16.71
N SER A 64 -2.29 -11.49 -16.81
CA SER A 64 -2.47 -10.65 -18.00
C SER A 64 -1.28 -9.69 -18.20
N LYS A 65 -1.15 -9.15 -19.42
CA LYS A 65 -0.14 -8.15 -19.75
C LYS A 65 -0.19 -6.91 -18.84
N ILE A 66 -1.41 -6.52 -18.42
CA ILE A 66 -1.58 -5.39 -17.50
C ILE A 66 -1.13 -5.77 -16.10
N GLY A 67 -1.47 -6.98 -15.64
CA GLY A 67 -0.99 -7.51 -14.37
C GLY A 67 0.53 -7.57 -14.30
N ARG A 68 1.17 -8.15 -15.32
CA ARG A 68 2.64 -8.19 -15.45
C ARG A 68 3.25 -6.79 -15.47
N PHE A 69 2.71 -5.87 -16.26
CA PHE A 69 3.16 -4.48 -16.28
C PHE A 69 3.08 -3.82 -14.90
N MET A 70 2.01 -4.04 -14.14
CA MET A 70 1.88 -3.49 -12.79
C MET A 70 2.93 -4.04 -11.83
N ILE A 71 3.24 -5.33 -11.93
CA ILE A 71 4.29 -5.98 -11.13
C ILE A 71 5.67 -5.44 -11.51
N ASP A 72 5.97 -5.32 -12.81
CA ASP A 72 7.22 -4.73 -13.30
C ASP A 72 7.40 -3.30 -12.79
N VAL A 73 6.34 -2.48 -12.80
CA VAL A 73 6.42 -1.11 -12.28
C VAL A 73 6.62 -1.10 -10.75
N ALA A 74 5.95 -1.98 -10.01
CA ALA A 74 6.16 -2.10 -8.57
C ALA A 74 7.61 -2.53 -8.25
N LEU A 75 8.18 -3.46 -9.02
CA LEU A 75 9.55 -3.92 -8.86
C LEU A 75 10.57 -2.83 -9.24
N ALA A 76 10.32 -2.08 -10.30
CA ALA A 76 11.14 -0.92 -10.64
C ALA A 76 11.12 0.15 -9.53
N GLN A 77 9.97 0.39 -8.90
CA GLN A 77 9.85 1.31 -7.76
C GLN A 77 10.56 0.78 -6.49
N LEU A 78 10.60 -0.55 -6.30
CA LEU A 78 11.33 -1.21 -5.22
C LEU A 78 12.84 -1.05 -5.35
N ILE A 79 13.37 -1.29 -6.55
CA ILE A 79 14.81 -1.29 -6.86
C ILE A 79 15.35 0.14 -7.00
N ASP A 80 14.49 1.12 -7.25
CA ASP A 80 14.89 2.52 -7.42
C ASP A 80 15.53 3.12 -6.15
N ARG A 81 16.87 3.06 -6.11
CA ARG A 81 17.70 3.64 -5.05
C ARG A 81 17.85 5.16 -5.18
N THR A 82 17.33 5.78 -6.24
CA THR A 82 17.46 7.23 -6.47
C THR A 82 16.53 8.07 -5.60
N GLY A 83 15.56 7.43 -4.93
CA GLY A 83 14.59 8.10 -4.07
C GLY A 83 13.44 8.75 -4.84
N ALA A 84 13.14 8.27 -6.06
CA ALA A 84 12.02 8.79 -6.85
C ALA A 84 10.67 8.17 -6.44
N SER A 85 10.64 7.27 -5.45
CA SER A 85 9.42 6.64 -4.92
C SER A 85 9.28 6.86 -3.42
N TYR A 86 8.06 7.16 -2.98
CA TYR A 86 7.70 7.19 -1.56
C TYR A 86 7.29 5.81 -1.10
N VAL A 87 7.68 5.43 0.11
CA VAL A 87 7.24 4.21 0.78
C VAL A 87 6.76 4.57 2.18
N LEU A 88 5.44 4.60 2.35
CA LEU A 88 4.80 5.07 3.56
C LEU A 88 4.27 3.89 4.37
N SER A 89 4.45 3.93 5.69
CA SER A 89 3.74 3.06 6.62
C SER A 89 2.42 3.75 7.03
N MET A 90 1.30 3.06 6.89
CA MET A 90 -0.05 3.59 7.12
C MET A 90 -0.70 3.09 8.42
N GLY A 91 0.03 2.29 9.20
CA GLY A 91 -0.42 1.76 10.49
C GLY A 91 -0.77 0.27 10.43
N SER A 92 -1.47 -0.21 11.46
CA SER A 92 -1.83 -1.61 11.62
C SER A 92 -3.29 -1.78 12.05
N PHE A 93 -3.94 -2.82 11.54
CA PHE A 93 -5.38 -3.04 11.69
C PHE A 93 -5.65 -4.45 12.24
N SER A 94 -6.60 -4.55 13.16
CA SER A 94 -7.03 -5.85 13.69
C SER A 94 -7.87 -6.61 12.67
N ILE A 95 -7.56 -7.88 12.48
CA ILE A 95 -8.27 -8.77 11.57
C ILE A 95 -9.35 -9.51 12.36
N ASN A 96 -10.57 -8.97 12.33
CA ASN A 96 -11.69 -9.47 13.15
C ASN A 96 -12.76 -10.24 12.36
N ASP A 97 -12.68 -10.22 11.02
CA ASP A 97 -13.66 -10.84 10.13
C ASP A 97 -12.99 -11.94 9.28
N PRO A 98 -13.61 -13.13 9.15
CA PRO A 98 -13.19 -14.14 8.17
C PRO A 98 -13.05 -13.62 6.73
N SER A 99 -13.82 -12.60 6.31
CA SER A 99 -13.67 -11.97 4.99
C SER A 99 -12.37 -11.19 4.84
N SER A 100 -11.75 -10.80 5.95
CA SER A 100 -10.46 -10.11 5.99
C SER A 100 -9.28 -11.10 6.04
N ASN A 101 -9.53 -12.41 5.89
CA ASN A 101 -8.50 -13.44 5.82
C ASN A 101 -7.77 -13.41 4.46
N LEU A 102 -6.69 -12.64 4.39
CA LEU A 102 -5.82 -12.58 3.21
C LEU A 102 -4.97 -13.86 3.08
N CYS A 103 -4.60 -14.51 4.18
CA CYS A 103 -3.80 -15.74 4.16
C CYS A 103 -4.48 -16.90 3.42
N GLY A 104 -5.82 -16.98 3.44
CA GLY A 104 -6.59 -18.02 2.73
C GLY A 104 -6.27 -18.14 1.23
N SER A 105 -5.73 -17.09 0.62
CA SER A 105 -5.25 -17.11 -0.76
C SER A 105 -4.08 -18.09 -1.01
N LEU A 106 -3.27 -18.41 0.00
CA LEU A 106 -2.13 -19.32 -0.09
C LEU A 106 -2.55 -20.79 -0.19
N ARG A 107 -3.82 -21.13 0.02
CA ARG A 107 -4.33 -22.49 -0.12
C ARG A 107 -4.33 -22.93 -1.58
N GLN A 108 -3.20 -23.48 -2.03
CA GLN A 108 -2.92 -23.94 -3.41
C GLN A 108 -1.89 -25.09 -3.39
N THR A 109 -1.61 -25.62 -4.58
CA THR A 109 -0.50 -26.55 -4.83
C THR A 109 0.63 -25.82 -5.56
N TYR A 110 1.84 -25.97 -5.03
CA TYR A 110 3.04 -25.26 -5.43
C TYR A 110 4.08 -26.25 -5.96
N PRO A 111 4.66 -26.03 -7.14
CA PRO A 111 5.75 -26.85 -7.65
C PRO A 111 7.04 -26.57 -6.89
N VAL A 112 7.83 -27.62 -6.64
CA VAL A 112 9.14 -27.51 -5.98
C VAL A 112 10.21 -27.77 -7.04
N PHE A 113 10.94 -26.72 -7.40
CA PHE A 113 12.07 -26.80 -8.32
C PHE A 113 13.37 -26.61 -7.54
N GLY A 114 14.44 -27.28 -7.95
CA GLY A 114 15.73 -27.22 -7.23
C GLY A 114 16.31 -25.81 -7.10
N THR A 115 15.97 -24.88 -7.99
CA THR A 115 16.37 -23.47 -7.93
C THR A 115 15.66 -22.69 -6.83
N ALA A 116 14.42 -23.05 -6.50
CA ALA A 116 13.61 -22.38 -5.48
C ALA A 116 13.89 -22.89 -4.06
N ILE A 117 14.73 -23.93 -3.91
CA ILE A 117 15.11 -24.49 -2.60
C ILE A 117 16.29 -23.69 -2.05
N SER A 118 16.06 -22.99 -0.95
CA SER A 118 17.10 -22.28 -0.22
C SER A 118 18.07 -23.25 0.46
N LYS A 119 19.23 -22.73 0.89
CA LYS A 119 20.27 -23.50 1.60
C LYS A 119 19.76 -24.25 2.85
N ASN A 120 18.64 -23.83 3.42
CA ASN A 120 18.04 -24.42 4.63
C ASN A 120 16.91 -25.42 4.33
N ASN A 121 16.82 -25.93 3.10
CA ASN A 121 15.75 -26.82 2.65
C ASN A 121 14.35 -26.20 2.86
N SER A 122 14.22 -24.94 2.46
CA SER A 122 12.97 -24.18 2.51
C SER A 122 12.70 -23.53 1.17
N ILE A 123 11.44 -23.24 0.87
CA ILE A 123 11.02 -22.58 -0.36
C ILE A 123 10.25 -21.30 -0.06
N HIS A 124 10.34 -20.31 -0.95
CA HIS A 124 9.45 -19.16 -0.89
C HIS A 124 8.22 -19.43 -1.74
N LEU A 125 7.06 -19.01 -1.26
CA LEU A 125 5.80 -19.16 -1.98
C LEU A 125 5.36 -17.82 -2.52
N GLY A 126 4.77 -17.85 -3.70
CA GLY A 126 4.20 -16.69 -4.35
C GLY A 126 2.83 -17.01 -4.94
N LYS A 127 1.94 -16.01 -4.98
CA LYS A 127 0.69 -16.09 -5.71
C LYS A 127 0.38 -14.73 -6.30
N VAL A 128 0.03 -14.73 -7.58
CA VAL A 128 -0.41 -13.54 -8.28
C VAL A 128 -1.85 -13.73 -8.75
N LYS A 129 -2.66 -12.70 -8.56
CA LYS A 129 -4.00 -12.59 -9.13
C LYS A 129 -4.18 -11.19 -9.69
N ASP A 130 -4.57 -11.09 -10.95
CA ASP A 130 -4.92 -9.81 -11.57
C ASP A 130 -6.38 -9.80 -12.04
N GLY A 131 -6.83 -8.61 -12.43
CA GLY A 131 -8.18 -8.45 -12.95
C GLY A 131 -8.60 -6.99 -13.11
N ILE A 132 -9.90 -6.83 -13.39
CA ILE A 132 -10.53 -5.53 -13.58
C ILE A 132 -11.68 -5.41 -12.59
N THR A 133 -11.69 -4.32 -11.84
CA THR A 133 -12.79 -3.90 -10.99
C THR A 133 -13.79 -3.10 -11.82
N TYR A 134 -15.05 -3.52 -11.70
CA TYR A 134 -16.21 -2.88 -12.28
C TYR A 134 -16.78 -1.87 -11.29
N LEU A 135 -16.99 -0.63 -11.73
CA LEU A 135 -17.55 0.44 -10.91
C LEU A 135 -18.88 0.89 -11.52
N ARG A 136 -19.83 1.24 -10.65
CA ARG A 136 -21.12 1.81 -11.06
C ARG A 136 -21.33 3.13 -10.35
N GLY A 137 -21.54 4.18 -11.13
CA GLY A 137 -21.68 5.55 -10.62
C GLY A 137 -20.34 6.17 -10.18
N ASN A 138 -20.44 7.36 -9.61
CA ASN A 138 -19.35 8.12 -9.02
C ASN A 138 -19.85 8.82 -7.73
N THR A 139 -18.97 9.58 -7.06
CA THR A 139 -19.31 10.28 -5.80
C THR A 139 -20.56 11.15 -5.92
N LEU A 140 -20.73 11.86 -7.03
CA LEU A 140 -21.89 12.73 -7.25
C LEU A 140 -23.18 11.93 -7.48
N THR A 141 -23.13 10.83 -8.24
CA THR A 141 -24.31 9.99 -8.43
C THR A 141 -24.67 9.20 -7.16
N HIS A 142 -23.70 8.95 -6.29
CA HIS A 142 -23.95 8.36 -4.97
C HIS A 142 -24.59 9.34 -3.99
N LEU A 143 -24.27 10.63 -4.09
CA LEU A 143 -24.82 11.67 -3.20
C LEU A 143 -26.19 12.16 -3.65
N ILE A 144 -26.43 12.25 -4.96
CA ILE A 144 -27.60 12.95 -5.54
C ILE A 144 -28.47 12.00 -6.39
N GLY A 145 -27.97 10.82 -6.73
CA GLY A 145 -28.63 9.87 -7.63
C GLY A 145 -29.07 8.57 -6.96
N SER A 146 -29.49 7.60 -7.78
CA SER A 146 -30.04 6.33 -7.34
C SER A 146 -29.00 5.20 -7.20
N SER A 147 -27.70 5.47 -7.33
CA SER A 147 -26.69 4.39 -7.33
C SER A 147 -26.61 3.65 -5.98
N VAL A 148 -27.07 4.27 -4.89
CA VAL A 148 -27.19 3.67 -3.55
C VAL A 148 -28.38 2.70 -3.46
N THR A 149 -29.48 2.97 -4.18
CA THR A 149 -30.71 2.15 -4.13
C THR A 149 -30.82 1.13 -5.26
N SER A 150 -29.99 1.24 -6.29
CA SER A 150 -29.94 0.29 -7.40
C SER A 150 -29.48 -1.11 -6.94
N PRO A 151 -30.07 -2.20 -7.49
CA PRO A 151 -29.68 -3.57 -7.16
C PRO A 151 -28.18 -3.81 -7.31
N VAL A 152 -27.54 -4.38 -6.29
CA VAL A 152 -26.11 -4.71 -6.33
C VAL A 152 -25.93 -6.02 -7.09
N ALA A 153 -24.83 -6.13 -7.85
CA ALA A 153 -24.50 -7.38 -8.54
C ALA A 153 -24.30 -8.54 -7.54
N ALA A 154 -24.85 -9.71 -7.85
CA ALA A 154 -24.61 -10.91 -7.05
C ALA A 154 -23.14 -11.35 -7.14
N PRO A 155 -22.57 -11.95 -6.07
CA PRO A 155 -21.24 -12.54 -6.13
C PRO A 155 -21.12 -13.53 -7.29
N GLY A 156 -20.06 -13.40 -8.09
CA GLY A 156 -19.84 -14.25 -9.27
C GLY A 156 -20.56 -13.80 -10.54
N ALA A 157 -21.19 -12.62 -10.56
CA ALA A 157 -21.74 -12.04 -11.77
C ALA A 157 -20.68 -11.90 -12.87
N ASN A 158 -21.02 -12.31 -14.09
CA ASN A 158 -20.14 -12.17 -15.25
C ASN A 158 -20.19 -10.75 -15.84
N ASP A 159 -19.27 -10.45 -16.75
CA ASP A 159 -19.14 -9.14 -17.40
C ASP A 159 -20.47 -8.63 -17.97
N LYS A 160 -21.20 -9.47 -18.73
CA LYS A 160 -22.49 -9.10 -19.30
C LYS A 160 -23.51 -8.70 -18.23
N GLN A 161 -23.62 -9.49 -17.17
CA GLN A 161 -24.53 -9.19 -16.05
C GLN A 161 -24.15 -7.89 -15.33
N LEU A 162 -22.86 -7.60 -15.20
CA LEU A 162 -22.37 -6.36 -14.60
C LEU A 162 -22.71 -5.16 -15.48
N GLN A 163 -22.49 -5.25 -16.79
CA GLN A 163 -22.85 -4.19 -17.74
C GLN A 163 -24.35 -3.96 -17.81
N ASP A 164 -25.16 -5.04 -17.82
CA ASP A 164 -26.63 -4.96 -17.80
C ASP A 164 -27.15 -4.26 -16.52
N LEU A 165 -26.38 -4.32 -15.41
CA LEU A 165 -26.64 -3.60 -14.15
C LEU A 165 -26.04 -2.19 -14.10
N GLY A 166 -25.42 -1.72 -15.19
CA GLY A 166 -24.82 -0.39 -15.32
C GLY A 166 -23.41 -0.25 -14.75
N TYR A 167 -22.73 -1.36 -14.44
CA TYR A 167 -21.32 -1.32 -14.07
C TYR A 167 -20.42 -1.21 -15.31
N VAL A 168 -19.31 -0.49 -15.17
CA VAL A 168 -18.33 -0.27 -16.24
C VAL A 168 -16.95 -0.73 -15.78
N PRO A 169 -16.19 -1.47 -16.61
CA PRO A 169 -14.81 -1.81 -16.30
C PRO A 169 -13.99 -0.54 -16.13
N SER A 170 -13.40 -0.34 -14.94
CA SER A 170 -12.84 0.97 -14.58
C SER A 170 -11.43 0.93 -14.05
N ARG A 171 -11.07 -0.08 -13.24
CA ARG A 171 -9.80 -0.08 -12.51
C ARG A 171 -9.13 -1.45 -12.64
N ALA A 172 -7.93 -1.49 -13.19
CA ALA A 172 -7.15 -2.71 -13.21
C ALA A 172 -6.41 -2.89 -11.87
N PHE A 173 -6.15 -4.14 -11.52
CA PHE A 173 -5.35 -4.47 -10.35
C PHE A 173 -4.47 -5.70 -10.58
N ALA A 174 -3.36 -5.76 -9.86
CA ALA A 174 -2.51 -6.93 -9.68
C ALA A 174 -2.27 -7.12 -8.17
N ASP A 175 -2.66 -8.26 -7.63
CA ASP A 175 -2.48 -8.67 -6.25
C ASP A 175 -1.39 -9.74 -6.22
N MET A 176 -0.17 -9.33 -5.89
CA MET A 176 0.95 -10.24 -5.69
C MET A 176 1.15 -10.46 -4.20
N ARG A 177 1.24 -11.73 -3.81
CA ARG A 177 1.46 -12.16 -2.43
C ARG A 177 2.62 -13.11 -2.40
N ILE A 178 3.59 -12.83 -1.54
CA ILE A 178 4.81 -13.62 -1.41
C ILE A 178 5.11 -13.88 0.05
N THR A 179 5.82 -14.95 0.36
CA THR A 179 6.04 -15.39 1.74
C THR A 179 7.50 -15.38 2.14
N THR A 180 7.74 -15.32 3.45
CA THR A 180 9.01 -15.80 4.02
C THR A 180 9.20 -17.30 3.76
N PRO A 181 10.43 -17.82 3.87
CA PRO A 181 10.71 -19.21 3.53
C PRO A 181 9.88 -20.20 4.38
N LEU A 182 9.27 -21.17 3.69
CA LEU A 182 8.53 -22.30 4.24
C LEU A 182 9.44 -23.55 4.22
N PRO A 183 9.80 -24.14 5.37
CA PRO A 183 10.62 -25.35 5.39
C PRO A 183 9.94 -26.53 4.69
N LEU A 184 10.70 -27.38 4.02
CA LEU A 184 10.20 -28.61 3.41
C LEU A 184 10.11 -29.72 4.48
N PRO A 185 8.91 -30.24 4.80
CA PRO A 185 8.75 -31.36 5.71
C PRO A 185 9.19 -32.67 5.05
N PRO A 186 9.40 -33.74 5.84
CA PRO A 186 9.55 -35.07 5.30
C PRO A 186 8.40 -35.43 4.34
N PRO A 187 8.67 -36.14 3.23
CA PRO A 187 7.65 -36.50 2.26
C PRO A 187 6.46 -37.23 2.90
N GLY A 188 5.24 -36.84 2.53
CA GLY A 188 4.00 -37.43 3.02
C GLY A 188 3.58 -36.99 4.43
N GLN A 189 4.40 -36.24 5.16
CA GLN A 189 4.05 -35.71 6.47
C GLN A 189 3.26 -34.40 6.33
N VAL A 190 2.16 -34.31 7.08
CA VAL A 190 1.40 -33.07 7.25
C VAL A 190 1.99 -32.29 8.42
N THR A 191 2.36 -31.04 8.17
CA THR A 191 3.01 -30.16 9.13
C THR A 191 2.30 -28.81 9.18
N GLN A 192 2.33 -28.16 10.34
CA GLN A 192 1.87 -26.79 10.52
C GLN A 192 3.07 -25.84 10.69
N PHE A 193 3.02 -24.67 10.06
CA PHE A 193 4.06 -23.66 10.17
C PHE A 193 3.47 -22.25 10.11
N ASN A 194 4.09 -21.30 10.82
CA ASN A 194 3.70 -19.91 10.79
C ASN A 194 4.69 -19.13 9.92
N LEU A 195 4.18 -18.39 8.95
CA LEU A 195 4.98 -17.63 8.00
C LEU A 195 4.42 -16.22 7.84
N SER A 196 5.29 -15.28 7.51
CA SER A 196 4.88 -13.94 7.12
C SER A 196 4.52 -13.92 5.63
N MET A 197 3.44 -13.25 5.29
CA MET A 197 3.00 -13.00 3.92
C MET A 197 3.03 -11.51 3.66
N TYR A 198 3.77 -11.11 2.62
CA TYR A 198 3.82 -9.76 2.11
C TYR A 198 2.89 -9.64 0.91
N ARG A 199 2.14 -8.55 0.86
CA ARG A 199 1.19 -8.25 -0.22
C ARG A 199 1.62 -6.98 -0.94
N PHE A 200 1.63 -7.04 -2.27
CA PHE A 200 1.86 -5.94 -3.19
C PHE A 200 0.62 -5.85 -4.08
N PHE A 201 -0.29 -4.95 -3.73
CA PHE A 201 -1.53 -4.74 -4.46
C PHE A 201 -1.43 -3.47 -5.30
N SER A 202 -1.02 -3.65 -6.56
CA SER A 202 -0.86 -2.57 -7.53
C SER A 202 -2.14 -2.32 -8.29
N THR A 203 -2.41 -1.05 -8.60
CA THR A 203 -3.70 -0.69 -9.17
C THR A 203 -3.68 0.65 -9.91
N SER A 204 -4.49 0.75 -10.98
CA SER A 204 -4.58 1.96 -11.80
C SER A 204 -5.96 2.10 -12.45
N TYR A 205 -6.37 3.33 -12.73
CA TYR A 205 -7.61 3.66 -13.48
C TYR A 205 -7.44 3.59 -15.00
N CYS A 206 -6.22 3.43 -15.48
CA CYS A 206 -5.91 3.36 -16.91
C CYS A 206 -4.87 2.29 -17.20
N SER A 207 -5.02 1.64 -18.35
CA SER A 207 -4.05 0.67 -18.86
C SER A 207 -2.74 1.40 -19.20
N GLY A 208 -1.62 0.95 -18.65
CA GLY A 208 -0.29 1.53 -18.92
C GLY A 208 0.08 2.77 -18.07
N CYS A 209 -0.82 3.26 -17.22
CA CYS A 209 -0.49 4.30 -16.26
C CYS A 209 0.30 3.74 -15.08
N THR A 210 1.22 4.52 -14.52
CA THR A 210 1.93 4.16 -13.29
C THR A 210 0.92 3.83 -12.19
N PRO A 211 0.86 2.59 -11.69
CA PRO A 211 0.02 2.25 -10.57
C PRO A 211 0.61 2.82 -9.28
N TYR A 212 -0.25 2.96 -8.28
CA TYR A 212 0.19 2.95 -6.89
C TYR A 212 0.04 1.52 -6.35
N THR A 213 0.86 1.19 -5.38
CA THR A 213 0.94 -0.16 -4.79
C THR A 213 0.64 -0.08 -3.32
N GLU A 214 -0.45 -0.70 -2.89
CA GLU A 214 -0.73 -0.95 -1.48
C GLU A 214 0.17 -2.09 -1.01
N LEU A 215 0.81 -1.90 0.14
CA LEU A 215 1.71 -2.85 0.77
C LEU A 215 1.03 -3.44 1.99
N GLY A 216 1.14 -4.74 2.16
CA GLY A 216 0.57 -5.45 3.30
C GLY A 216 1.57 -6.42 3.91
N LEU A 217 1.47 -6.62 5.22
CA LEU A 217 2.16 -7.68 5.93
C LEU A 217 1.19 -8.35 6.89
N ASP A 218 1.03 -9.65 6.72
CA ASP A 218 0.21 -10.53 7.55
C ASP A 218 1.03 -11.71 8.06
N MET A 219 0.57 -12.33 9.15
CA MET A 219 1.12 -13.58 9.66
C MET A 219 0.11 -14.70 9.45
N CYS A 220 0.51 -15.71 8.68
CA CYS A 220 -0.31 -16.84 8.27
C CYS A 220 0.11 -18.11 8.99
N SER A 221 -0.85 -18.89 9.49
CA SER A 221 -0.64 -20.28 9.88
C SER A 221 -1.06 -21.19 8.73
N VAL A 222 -0.11 -21.97 8.21
CA VAL A 222 -0.34 -22.90 7.10
C VAL A 222 -0.23 -24.34 7.57
N VAL A 223 -1.13 -25.19 7.06
CA VAL A 223 -1.03 -26.64 7.18
C VAL A 223 -0.75 -27.20 5.79
N TYR A 224 0.35 -27.94 5.64
CA TYR A 224 0.87 -28.32 4.33
C TYR A 224 1.57 -29.67 4.37
N SER A 225 1.73 -30.28 3.20
CA SER A 225 2.48 -31.52 3.02
C SER A 225 3.32 -31.47 1.74
N TYR A 226 4.45 -32.16 1.76
CA TYR A 226 5.34 -32.29 0.62
C TYR A 226 5.17 -33.66 -0.04
N ASN A 227 5.00 -33.67 -1.36
CA ASN A 227 4.97 -34.87 -2.18
C ASN A 227 6.23 -34.90 -3.06
N ASP A 228 7.13 -35.82 -2.75
CA ASP A 228 8.42 -35.95 -3.44
C ASP A 228 8.27 -36.46 -4.87
N THR A 229 7.38 -37.42 -5.11
CA THR A 229 7.16 -38.02 -6.44
C THR A 229 6.63 -37.01 -7.45
N ALA A 230 5.75 -36.10 -7.01
CA ALA A 230 5.23 -35.02 -7.85
C ALA A 230 6.08 -33.74 -7.76
N SER A 231 7.06 -33.69 -6.84
CA SER A 231 7.81 -32.48 -6.48
C SER A 231 6.88 -31.29 -6.24
N THR A 232 5.87 -31.45 -5.37
CA THR A 232 4.90 -30.41 -5.05
C THR A 232 4.67 -30.28 -3.55
N ILE A 233 4.39 -29.04 -3.11
CA ILE A 233 3.80 -28.76 -1.80
C ILE A 233 2.31 -28.50 -1.99
N THR A 234 1.48 -29.13 -1.16
CA THR A 234 0.05 -28.82 -1.10
C THR A 234 -0.26 -28.14 0.23
N ILE A 235 -0.81 -26.94 0.17
CA ILE A 235 -1.30 -26.22 1.35
C ILE A 235 -2.78 -26.58 1.55
N ALA A 236 -3.05 -27.36 2.59
CA ALA A 236 -4.38 -27.85 2.93
C ALA A 236 -5.26 -26.73 3.53
N SER A 237 -4.69 -25.92 4.41
CA SER A 237 -5.33 -24.72 4.99
C SER A 237 -4.31 -23.60 5.19
N SER A 238 -4.79 -22.37 5.15
CA SER A 238 -4.00 -21.17 5.46
C SER A 238 -4.92 -20.11 6.04
N ASP A 239 -4.63 -19.67 7.25
CA ASP A 239 -5.48 -18.73 7.98
C ASP A 239 -4.62 -17.69 8.71
N ASN A 240 -5.17 -16.49 8.91
CA ASN A 240 -4.54 -15.47 9.73
C ASN A 240 -4.42 -15.95 11.18
N ILE A 241 -3.32 -15.61 11.85
CA ILE A 241 -3.14 -15.94 13.26
C ILE A 241 -3.95 -14.96 14.13
N PRO A 242 -4.83 -15.45 15.04
CA PRO A 242 -5.56 -14.58 15.95
C PRO A 242 -4.64 -13.70 16.78
N GLY A 243 -4.97 -12.40 16.88
CA GLY A 243 -4.19 -11.41 17.63
C GLY A 243 -3.06 -10.75 16.84
N PHE A 244 -2.70 -11.24 15.66
CA PHE A 244 -1.84 -10.51 14.74
C PHE A 244 -2.63 -9.43 14.00
N GLN A 245 -1.95 -8.32 13.72
CA GLN A 245 -2.53 -7.19 12.98
C GLN A 245 -2.00 -7.19 11.55
N HIS A 246 -2.86 -6.81 10.62
CA HIS A 246 -2.49 -6.49 9.25
C HIS A 246 -1.72 -5.16 9.26
N VAL A 247 -0.45 -5.17 8.89
CA VAL A 247 0.33 -3.93 8.74
C VAL A 247 0.14 -3.42 7.32
N LEU A 248 -0.23 -2.15 7.18
CA LEU A 248 -0.53 -1.51 5.90
C LEU A 248 0.54 -0.48 5.56
N GLY A 249 0.91 -0.43 4.29
CA GLY A 249 1.74 0.61 3.71
C GLY A 249 1.29 0.96 2.31
N MET A 250 1.98 1.92 1.70
CA MET A 250 1.76 2.29 0.32
C MET A 250 3.07 2.71 -0.33
N MET A 251 3.17 2.45 -1.63
CA MET A 251 4.28 2.85 -2.49
C MET A 251 3.75 3.50 -3.75
N PHE A 252 4.39 4.61 -4.14
CA PHE A 252 4.06 5.33 -5.37
C PHE A 252 5.20 6.28 -5.75
N GLN A 253 5.26 6.63 -7.03
CA GLN A 253 6.25 7.57 -7.55
C GLN A 253 6.00 9.00 -7.07
N ARG A 254 7.09 9.72 -6.82
CA ARG A 254 7.10 11.17 -6.63
C ARG A 254 6.72 11.83 -7.95
N THR A 255 5.64 12.60 -7.96
CA THR A 255 5.18 13.31 -9.16
C THR A 255 5.33 14.81 -9.01
N TRP A 256 5.28 15.54 -10.14
CA TRP A 256 5.21 17.00 -10.11
C TRP A 256 4.02 17.52 -9.29
N GLY A 257 2.92 16.76 -9.22
CA GLY A 257 1.77 17.10 -8.38
C GLY A 257 2.11 17.12 -6.88
N THR A 258 2.90 16.14 -6.41
CA THR A 258 3.33 16.11 -4.99
C THR A 258 4.27 17.27 -4.69
N MET A 259 5.16 17.61 -5.62
CA MET A 259 6.05 18.76 -5.52
C MET A 259 5.30 20.10 -5.51
N ALA A 260 4.35 20.29 -6.43
CA ALA A 260 3.52 21.47 -6.47
C ALA A 260 2.71 21.66 -5.18
N SER A 261 2.17 20.56 -4.61
CA SER A 261 1.48 20.59 -3.32
C SER A 261 2.38 21.08 -2.19
N LEU A 262 3.63 20.63 -2.12
CA LEU A 262 4.59 21.11 -1.12
C LEU A 262 4.89 22.61 -1.29
N ILE A 263 5.07 23.08 -2.53
CA ILE A 263 5.31 24.50 -2.82
C ILE A 263 4.11 25.36 -2.37
N VAL A 264 2.88 24.94 -2.70
CA VAL A 264 1.67 25.67 -2.31
C VAL A 264 1.56 25.75 -0.78
N ARG A 265 1.79 24.63 -0.09
CA ARG A 265 1.81 24.59 1.39
C ARG A 265 2.86 25.53 1.98
N PHE A 266 4.08 25.53 1.43
CA PHE A 266 5.14 26.43 1.87
C PHE A 266 4.75 27.91 1.67
N VAL A 267 4.22 28.26 0.51
CA VAL A 267 3.75 29.63 0.21
C VAL A 267 2.61 30.03 1.15
N CYS A 268 1.67 29.13 1.45
CA CYS A 268 0.61 29.38 2.44
C CYS A 268 1.17 29.68 3.83
N VAL A 269 2.16 28.92 4.31
CA VAL A 269 2.81 29.18 5.60
C VAL A 269 3.50 30.54 5.60
N VAL A 270 4.26 30.87 4.55
CA VAL A 270 4.93 32.18 4.42
C VAL A 270 3.92 33.32 4.40
N MET A 271 2.81 33.18 3.67
CA MET A 271 1.75 34.20 3.64
C MET A 271 1.06 34.36 5.00
N VAL A 272 0.79 33.27 5.72
CA VAL A 272 0.21 33.33 7.07
C VAL A 272 1.15 34.03 8.04
N LEU A 273 2.44 33.67 8.04
CA LEU A 273 3.46 34.33 8.87
C LEU A 273 3.61 35.82 8.50
N GLY A 274 3.60 36.14 7.20
CA GLY A 274 3.65 37.52 6.71
C GLY A 274 2.43 38.34 7.10
N ALA A 275 1.23 37.78 6.98
CA ALA A 275 -0.02 38.42 7.38
C ALA A 275 -0.12 38.60 8.90
N PHE A 276 0.32 37.60 9.69
CA PHE A 276 0.40 37.71 11.14
C PHE A 276 1.38 38.81 11.56
N GLY A 277 2.59 38.81 10.98
CA GLY A 277 3.61 39.83 11.25
C GLY A 277 3.20 41.23 10.80
N ALA A 278 2.48 41.36 9.68
CA ALA A 278 1.94 42.64 9.22
C ALA A 278 0.76 43.12 10.10
N SER A 279 -0.11 42.21 10.55
CA SER A 279 -1.28 42.54 11.38
C SER A 279 -0.91 43.05 12.77
N GLU A 280 0.21 42.61 13.35
CA GLU A 280 0.73 43.15 14.62
C GLU A 280 1.27 44.59 14.43
N LYS A 281 1.79 44.92 13.24
CA LYS A 281 2.40 46.22 12.94
C LYS A 281 1.43 47.31 12.48
N THR A 282 0.24 46.96 12.00
CA THR A 282 -0.69 47.96 11.45
C THR A 282 -1.65 48.60 12.46
N VAL A 283 -1.64 48.21 13.75
CA VAL A 283 -2.57 48.78 14.77
C VAL A 283 -1.90 49.14 16.11
N ARG A 284 -0.60 49.43 16.14
CA ARG A 284 0.01 50.04 17.34
C ARG A 284 1.09 51.04 16.98
N TRP A 285 0.84 52.31 17.31
CA TRP A 285 1.90 53.30 17.47
C TRP A 285 2.75 52.83 18.65
N THR A 286 3.92 52.26 18.38
CA THR A 286 4.90 51.95 19.43
C THR A 286 5.39 53.26 20.04
N GLU A 287 5.02 53.53 21.28
CA GLU A 287 5.66 54.61 22.05
C GLU A 287 7.09 54.18 22.41
N PRO A 288 8.06 55.12 22.48
CA PRO A 288 9.48 54.81 22.67
C PRO A 288 9.81 53.98 23.94
N GLY A 289 8.87 53.86 24.88
CA GLY A 289 9.01 53.10 26.11
C GLY A 289 8.72 51.59 26.01
N ASP A 290 8.11 51.11 24.91
CA ASP A 290 7.65 49.71 24.81
C ASP A 290 8.71 48.72 24.25
N VAL A 291 9.87 49.20 23.79
CA VAL A 291 10.94 48.38 23.16
C VAL A 291 12.33 48.72 23.69
N ASP A 292 12.45 48.53 24.99
CA ASP A 292 13.58 48.79 25.87
C ASP A 292 14.56 47.60 25.99
N SER A 293 14.28 46.45 25.35
CA SER A 293 15.26 45.35 25.23
C SER A 293 15.24 44.66 23.87
N TRP A 294 16.39 44.10 23.49
CA TRP A 294 16.58 43.39 22.22
C TRP A 294 15.65 42.17 22.08
N PHE A 295 15.32 41.52 23.19
CA PHE A 295 14.43 40.35 23.22
C PHE A 295 12.96 40.75 22.97
N LYS A 296 12.53 41.91 23.49
CA LYS A 296 11.19 42.46 23.21
C LYS A 296 11.01 42.84 21.73
N ARG A 297 12.10 43.20 21.02
CA ARG A 297 12.09 43.50 19.58
C ARG A 297 12.00 42.27 18.66
N LEU A 298 12.30 41.09 19.19
CA LEU A 298 12.28 39.82 18.44
C LEU A 298 10.93 39.11 18.58
N ILE A 299 10.18 39.45 19.63
CA ILE A 299 8.84 38.93 19.94
C ILE A 299 7.72 39.86 19.42
N HIS A 300 8.04 41.13 19.12
CA HIS A 300 7.18 42.11 18.44
C HIS A 300 7.51 42.22 16.94
#